data_AF-E9K0X2-F1
#
_entry.id   AF-E9K0X2-F1
#
_cell.length_a   1.000
_cell.length_b   1.000
_cell.length_c   1.000
_cell.angle_alpha   90.00
_cell.angle_beta   90.00
_cell.angle_gamma   90.00
#
_symmetry.space_group_name_H-M   'P 1'
#
loop_
_entity.id
_entity.type
_entity.pdbx_description
1 polymer ?
#
loop_
_entity_poly.entity_id
_entity_poly.type
_entity_poly.pdbx_seq_one_letter_code
_entity_poly.pdbx_strand_id
1 'polypeptide(L)'
;EQAFDWLAARQHSTGRFDEVGPVFHRDMQGGLRQGIALTSFVLIALLEQPKVATKHRAAIEKGIDYVTQTLGSIEDSYDLAIATYALLLQKHSSGERFLEKLIGQSTVQQNGTERFWARDAHGIETTAYGLLSFVLAEKYVDGTSIMRWLVKQRYTPGSFPRTQDTFVGLKALTKLAEKISPSRNDYSVQLRHAGRKEEFRVTSQDIGTLQHAQQGVDETAQLELHVAGIGFGLLQVVYEYGVDLRNFTAQFVLELQKSVTNANHQLQLEVCSSFTPQLSDG
;
A
#
# COMPACT_ATOMS: atom_id res chain seq x y z
N GLU A 1 -11.61 -1.58 -24.10
CA GLU A 1 -12.06 -2.95 -24.45
C GLU A 1 -10.96 -3.78 -25.10
N GLN A 2 -10.33 -3.32 -26.19
CA GLN A 2 -9.23 -4.04 -26.87
C GLN A 2 -8.05 -4.44 -25.94
N ALA A 3 -7.70 -3.61 -24.96
CA ALA A 3 -6.65 -3.94 -23.98
C ALA A 3 -7.03 -5.13 -23.07
N PHE A 4 -8.29 -5.25 -22.67
CA PHE A 4 -8.76 -6.38 -21.86
C PHE A 4 -8.90 -7.66 -22.69
N ASP A 5 -9.26 -7.54 -23.97
CA ASP A 5 -9.24 -8.65 -24.93
C ASP A 5 -7.81 -9.18 -25.12
N TRP A 6 -6.84 -8.28 -25.30
CA TRP A 6 -5.42 -8.64 -25.38
C TRP A 6 -4.94 -9.31 -24.08
N LEU A 7 -5.32 -8.76 -22.92
CA LEU A 7 -4.93 -9.31 -21.63
C LEU A 7 -5.47 -10.73 -21.46
N ALA A 8 -6.77 -10.95 -21.69
CA ALA A 8 -7.38 -12.28 -21.58
C ALA A 8 -6.75 -13.30 -22.54
N ALA A 9 -6.31 -12.87 -23.73
CA ALA A 9 -5.63 -13.74 -24.69
C ALA A 9 -4.23 -14.21 -24.25
N ARG A 10 -3.62 -13.58 -23.24
CA ARG A 10 -2.32 -13.99 -22.67
C ARG A 10 -2.44 -15.05 -21.58
N GLN A 11 -3.65 -15.44 -21.20
CA GLN A 11 -3.87 -16.45 -20.19
C GLN A 11 -3.47 -17.84 -20.69
N HIS A 12 -2.75 -18.60 -19.87
CA HIS A 12 -2.36 -19.97 -20.18
C HIS A 12 -3.56 -20.93 -20.12
N SER A 13 -3.38 -22.14 -20.66
CA SER A 13 -4.37 -23.23 -20.54
C SER A 13 -4.71 -23.60 -19.10
N THR A 14 -3.80 -23.33 -18.16
CA THR A 14 -3.97 -23.56 -16.71
C THR A 14 -4.71 -22.44 -15.99
N GLY A 15 -4.92 -21.27 -16.62
CA GLY A 15 -5.51 -20.08 -15.99
C GLY A 15 -4.48 -19.07 -15.47
N ARG A 16 -3.20 -19.45 -15.41
CA ARG A 16 -2.06 -18.59 -15.04
C ARG A 16 -1.82 -17.48 -16.06
N PHE A 17 -1.34 -16.34 -15.57
CA PHE A 17 -0.72 -15.28 -16.37
C PHE A 17 0.78 -15.20 -16.09
N ASP A 18 1.55 -15.00 -17.15
CA ASP A 18 2.99 -14.74 -17.11
C ASP A 18 3.30 -13.36 -17.71
N GLU A 19 4.38 -12.74 -17.23
CA GLU A 19 4.78 -11.40 -17.67
C GLU A 19 5.18 -11.38 -19.16
N VAL A 20 4.83 -10.29 -19.84
CA VAL A 20 5.19 -10.07 -21.25
C VAL A 20 6.09 -8.83 -21.34
N GLY A 21 7.39 -9.06 -21.44
CA GLY A 21 8.38 -8.00 -21.62
C GLY A 21 9.39 -7.92 -20.47
N PRO A 22 10.12 -6.80 -20.36
CA PRO A 22 11.10 -6.61 -19.29
C PRO A 22 10.45 -6.53 -17.91
N VAL A 23 11.08 -7.19 -16.93
CA VAL A 23 10.64 -7.23 -15.53
C VAL A 23 11.16 -6.01 -14.78
N PHE A 24 10.25 -5.13 -14.36
CA PHE A 24 10.55 -3.94 -13.56
C PHE A 24 10.05 -4.08 -12.11
N HIS A 25 9.08 -4.95 -11.86
CA HIS A 25 8.54 -5.27 -10.54
C HIS A 25 8.68 -6.77 -10.26
N ARG A 26 9.87 -7.19 -9.81
CA ARG A 26 10.24 -8.60 -9.66
C ARG A 26 9.27 -9.42 -8.82
N ASP A 27 8.67 -8.85 -7.78
CA ASP A 27 7.73 -9.58 -6.95
C ASP A 27 6.37 -9.86 -7.59
N MET A 28 5.92 -9.00 -8.50
CA MET A 28 4.66 -9.21 -9.21
C MET A 28 4.91 -10.02 -10.48
N GLN A 29 6.00 -9.68 -11.19
CA GLN A 29 6.27 -10.13 -12.56
C GLN A 29 7.30 -11.27 -12.65
N GLY A 30 8.05 -11.55 -11.59
CA GLY A 30 9.26 -12.37 -11.63
C GLY A 30 9.05 -13.86 -11.89
N GLY A 31 7.80 -14.37 -11.89
CA GLY A 31 7.46 -15.75 -12.27
C GLY A 31 7.99 -16.87 -11.35
N LEU A 32 8.91 -16.57 -10.44
CA LEU A 32 9.57 -17.51 -9.51
C LEU A 32 8.59 -18.15 -8.51
N ARG A 33 7.50 -17.45 -8.17
CA ARG A 33 6.45 -17.93 -7.24
C ARG A 33 5.19 -18.35 -7.99
N GLN A 34 5.37 -19.15 -9.04
CA GLN A 34 4.29 -19.73 -9.86
C GLN A 34 3.32 -18.70 -10.48
N GLY A 35 3.70 -17.42 -10.59
CA GLY A 35 2.85 -16.38 -11.20
C GLY A 35 1.56 -16.07 -10.43
N ILE A 36 1.47 -16.39 -9.14
CA ILE A 36 0.24 -16.21 -8.33
C ILE A 36 -0.13 -14.74 -8.20
N ALA A 37 0.85 -13.89 -7.85
CA ALA A 37 0.63 -12.45 -7.69
C ALA A 37 0.11 -11.83 -8.99
N LEU A 38 0.79 -12.03 -10.12
CA LEU A 38 0.36 -11.51 -11.42
C LEU A 38 -1.02 -12.02 -11.83
N THR A 39 -1.28 -13.32 -11.69
CA THR A 39 -2.59 -13.90 -12.02
C THR A 39 -3.69 -13.26 -11.19
N SER A 40 -3.47 -13.08 -9.89
CA SER A 40 -4.45 -12.50 -8.98
C SER A 40 -4.63 -11.00 -9.25
N PHE A 41 -3.57 -10.27 -9.57
CA PHE A 41 -3.62 -8.87 -9.97
C PHE A 41 -4.44 -8.65 -11.26
N VAL A 42 -4.25 -9.51 -12.27
CA VAL A 42 -5.04 -9.49 -13.51
C VAL A 42 -6.52 -9.77 -13.22
N LEU A 43 -6.82 -10.76 -12.36
CA LEU A 43 -8.19 -11.05 -11.94
C LEU A 43 -8.83 -9.83 -11.27
N ILE A 44 -8.14 -9.17 -10.34
CA ILE A 44 -8.62 -7.95 -9.68
C ILE A 44 -8.97 -6.89 -10.73
N ALA A 45 -8.08 -6.61 -11.67
CA ALA A 45 -8.31 -5.61 -12.72
C ALA A 45 -9.53 -5.95 -13.60
N LEU A 46 -9.74 -7.23 -13.93
CA LEU A 46 -10.92 -7.68 -14.69
C LEU A 46 -12.22 -7.56 -13.88
N LEU A 47 -12.15 -7.85 -12.57
CA LEU A 47 -13.30 -7.87 -11.66
C LEU A 47 -13.77 -6.46 -11.24
N GLU A 48 -12.87 -5.48 -11.19
CA GLU A 48 -13.19 -4.13 -10.74
C GLU A 48 -14.14 -3.35 -11.66
N GLN A 49 -14.28 -3.78 -12.93
CA GLN A 49 -15.17 -3.15 -13.90
C GLN A 49 -16.29 -4.13 -14.32
N PRO A 50 -17.55 -3.94 -13.88
CA PRO A 50 -18.63 -4.91 -14.13
C PRO A 50 -18.85 -5.31 -15.60
N LYS A 51 -18.70 -4.37 -16.54
CA LYS A 51 -18.82 -4.67 -17.97
C LYS A 51 -17.70 -5.58 -18.48
N VAL A 52 -16.47 -5.34 -18.02
CA VAL A 52 -15.29 -6.15 -18.36
C VAL A 52 -15.41 -7.53 -17.72
N ALA A 53 -15.79 -7.59 -16.44
CA ALA A 53 -16.03 -8.84 -15.73
C ALA A 53 -17.05 -9.73 -16.44
N THR A 54 -18.14 -9.14 -16.94
CA THR A 54 -19.17 -9.88 -17.70
C THR A 54 -18.63 -10.43 -19.03
N LYS A 55 -17.87 -9.62 -19.77
CA LYS A 55 -17.30 -10.01 -21.07
C LYS A 55 -16.24 -11.12 -20.94
N HIS A 56 -15.42 -11.07 -19.88
CA HIS A 56 -14.27 -11.96 -19.69
C HIS A 56 -14.51 -13.06 -18.65
N ARG A 57 -15.78 -13.43 -18.39
CA ARG A 57 -16.15 -14.41 -17.35
C ARG A 57 -15.36 -15.72 -17.44
N ALA A 58 -15.22 -16.30 -18.63
CA ALA A 58 -14.50 -17.56 -18.81
C ALA A 58 -13.02 -17.47 -18.42
N ALA A 59 -12.36 -16.34 -18.71
CA ALA A 59 -10.97 -16.11 -18.31
C ALA A 59 -10.86 -15.92 -16.78
N ILE A 60 -11.83 -15.23 -16.18
CA ILE A 60 -11.91 -15.03 -14.73
C ILE A 60 -12.09 -16.37 -14.01
N GLU A 61 -13.08 -17.17 -14.40
CA GLU A 61 -13.35 -18.49 -13.81
C GLU A 61 -12.10 -19.37 -13.83
N LYS A 62 -11.44 -19.43 -14.98
CA LYS A 62 -10.20 -20.19 -15.14
C LYS A 62 -9.05 -19.70 -14.28
N GLY A 63 -8.90 -18.38 -14.11
CA GLY A 63 -7.88 -17.82 -13.24
C GLY A 63 -8.20 -18.05 -11.75
N ILE A 64 -9.48 -18.01 -11.37
CA ILE A 64 -9.93 -18.34 -10.02
C ILE A 64 -9.66 -19.83 -9.73
N ASP A 65 -9.94 -20.72 -10.67
CA ASP A 65 -9.60 -22.15 -10.55
C ASP A 65 -8.10 -22.36 -10.34
N TYR A 66 -7.26 -21.63 -11.07
CA TYR A 66 -5.81 -21.66 -10.86
C TYR A 66 -5.42 -21.20 -9.45
N VAL A 67 -5.90 -20.03 -9.02
CA VAL A 67 -5.54 -19.44 -7.72
C VAL A 67 -6.03 -20.31 -6.56
N THR A 68 -7.22 -20.90 -6.64
CA THR A 68 -7.75 -21.75 -5.55
C THR A 68 -6.92 -23.01 -5.32
N GLN A 69 -6.31 -23.56 -6.36
CA GLN A 69 -5.42 -24.73 -6.27
C GLN A 69 -4.10 -24.42 -5.55
N THR A 70 -3.70 -23.14 -5.44
CA THR A 70 -2.42 -22.77 -4.80
C THR A 70 -2.52 -22.58 -3.29
N LEU A 71 -3.70 -22.75 -2.66
CA LEU A 71 -3.87 -22.53 -1.21
C LEU A 71 -2.89 -23.35 -0.36
N GLY A 72 -2.58 -24.58 -0.78
CA GLY A 72 -1.65 -25.45 -0.07
C GLY A 72 -0.18 -25.02 -0.18
N SER A 73 0.23 -24.47 -1.33
CA SER A 73 1.63 -24.17 -1.67
C SER A 73 2.01 -22.69 -1.51
N ILE A 74 1.04 -21.79 -1.36
CA ILE A 74 1.30 -20.35 -1.25
C ILE A 74 1.87 -20.00 0.14
N GLU A 75 3.10 -19.50 0.19
CA GLU A 75 3.80 -19.16 1.44
C GLU A 75 4.06 -17.66 1.59
N ASP A 76 4.33 -16.96 0.50
CA ASP A 76 4.58 -15.51 0.52
C ASP A 76 3.29 -14.73 0.81
N SER A 77 3.36 -13.86 1.83
CA SER A 77 2.22 -13.07 2.29
C SER A 77 1.71 -12.08 1.24
N TYR A 78 2.56 -11.61 0.33
CA TYR A 78 2.19 -10.72 -0.78
C TYR A 78 1.31 -11.43 -1.78
N ASP A 79 1.77 -12.59 -2.26
CA ASP A 79 1.01 -13.41 -3.21
C ASP A 79 -0.34 -13.80 -2.58
N LEU A 80 -0.33 -14.18 -1.28
CA LEU A 80 -1.52 -14.56 -0.54
C LEU A 80 -2.50 -13.39 -0.35
N ALA A 81 -2.02 -12.19 -0.06
CA ALA A 81 -2.88 -11.03 0.12
C ALA A 81 -3.62 -10.64 -1.16
N ILE A 82 -2.91 -10.63 -2.30
CA ILE A 82 -3.50 -10.31 -3.60
C ILE A 82 -4.51 -11.40 -4.02
N ALA A 83 -4.15 -12.68 -3.85
CA ALA A 83 -5.03 -13.81 -4.14
C ALA A 83 -6.30 -13.78 -3.27
N THR A 84 -6.14 -13.52 -1.97
CA THR A 84 -7.27 -13.39 -1.03
C THR A 84 -8.22 -12.30 -1.47
N TYR A 85 -7.70 -11.12 -1.82
CA TYR A 85 -8.52 -10.01 -2.28
C TYR A 85 -9.25 -10.35 -3.59
N ALA A 86 -8.57 -10.96 -4.56
CA ALA A 86 -9.17 -11.39 -5.82
C ALA A 86 -10.35 -12.36 -5.61
N LEU A 87 -10.18 -13.37 -4.75
CA LEU A 87 -11.20 -14.36 -4.44
C LEU A 87 -12.41 -13.74 -3.72
N LEU A 88 -12.18 -12.86 -2.75
CA LEU A 88 -13.24 -12.16 -2.04
C LEU A 88 -13.98 -11.19 -2.96
N LEU A 89 -13.28 -10.52 -3.88
CA LEU A 89 -13.87 -9.62 -4.86
C LEU A 89 -14.83 -10.37 -5.81
N GLN A 90 -14.44 -11.58 -6.22
CA GLN A 90 -15.29 -12.50 -6.99
C GLN A 90 -16.39 -13.19 -6.14
N LYS A 91 -16.35 -13.03 -4.80
CA LYS A 91 -17.23 -13.73 -3.85
C LYS A 91 -17.11 -15.27 -3.95
N HIS A 92 -15.90 -15.76 -4.23
CA HIS A 92 -15.64 -17.20 -4.28
C HIS A 92 -15.62 -17.81 -2.88
N SER A 93 -16.15 -19.03 -2.73
CA SER A 93 -16.27 -19.72 -1.43
C SER A 93 -14.93 -19.97 -0.73
N SER A 94 -13.85 -20.14 -1.51
CA SER A 94 -12.50 -20.30 -0.96
C SER A 94 -11.92 -19.01 -0.34
N GLY A 95 -12.51 -17.84 -0.62
CA GLY A 95 -12.00 -16.55 -0.13
C GLY A 95 -11.85 -16.49 1.38
N GLU A 96 -12.74 -17.14 2.13
CA GLU A 96 -12.68 -17.22 3.59
C GLU A 96 -11.45 -18.00 4.07
N ARG A 97 -11.16 -19.17 3.48
CA ARG A 97 -9.98 -19.97 3.83
C ARG A 97 -8.66 -19.27 3.50
N PHE A 98 -8.62 -18.54 2.38
CA PHE A 98 -7.48 -17.71 2.03
C PHE A 98 -7.28 -16.58 3.03
N LEU A 99 -8.38 -15.92 3.43
CA LEU A 99 -8.34 -14.87 4.45
C LEU A 99 -7.89 -15.40 5.82
N GLU A 100 -8.35 -16.57 6.24
CA GLU A 100 -7.88 -17.22 7.48
C GLU A 100 -6.38 -17.47 7.46
N LYS A 101 -5.87 -18.04 6.35
CA LYS A 101 -4.42 -18.25 6.16
C LYS A 101 -3.66 -16.93 6.20
N LEU A 102 -4.18 -15.90 5.53
CA LEU A 102 -3.58 -14.57 5.51
C LEU A 102 -3.53 -13.96 6.91
N ILE A 103 -4.62 -14.03 7.68
CA ILE A 103 -4.66 -13.56 9.08
C ILE A 103 -3.63 -14.30 9.92
N GLY A 104 -3.45 -15.61 9.72
CA GLY A 104 -2.44 -16.42 10.39
C GLY A 104 -0.99 -15.98 10.13
N GLN A 105 -0.73 -15.31 9.00
CA GLN A 105 0.60 -14.77 8.65
C GLN A 105 0.80 -13.30 9.07
N SER A 106 -0.19 -12.68 9.72
CA SER A 106 -0.09 -11.27 10.12
C SER A 106 0.75 -11.08 11.38
N THR A 107 1.42 -9.93 11.47
CA THR A 107 2.10 -9.44 12.66
C THR A 107 1.18 -8.50 13.42
N VAL A 108 1.11 -8.67 14.74
CA VAL A 108 0.34 -7.81 15.65
C VAL A 108 1.30 -7.09 16.59
N GLN A 109 1.17 -5.77 16.70
CA GLN A 109 2.01 -4.91 17.53
C GLN A 109 1.17 -4.00 18.43
N GLN A 110 1.85 -3.30 19.35
CA GLN A 110 1.25 -2.29 20.23
C GLN A 110 0.00 -2.83 20.97
N ASN A 111 0.14 -3.98 21.63
CA ASN A 111 -0.93 -4.67 22.36
C ASN A 111 -2.21 -4.91 21.54
N GLY A 112 -2.08 -5.20 20.24
CA GLY A 112 -3.22 -5.47 19.37
C GLY A 112 -3.76 -4.26 18.62
N THR A 113 -3.22 -3.06 18.87
CA THR A 113 -3.69 -1.84 18.21
C THR A 113 -3.17 -1.69 16.78
N GLU A 114 -2.16 -2.45 16.39
CA GLU A 114 -1.61 -2.46 15.03
C GLU A 114 -1.51 -3.89 14.49
N ARG A 115 -1.92 -4.06 13.24
CA ARG A 115 -1.79 -5.32 12.49
C ARG A 115 -1.26 -5.04 11.08
N PHE A 116 -0.29 -5.82 10.62
CA PHE A 116 0.27 -5.68 9.28
C PHE A 116 0.90 -6.98 8.81
N TRP A 117 1.35 -7.00 7.56
CA TRP A 117 2.11 -8.11 6.99
C TRP A 117 3.51 -7.62 6.68
N ALA A 118 4.49 -8.13 7.43
CA ALA A 118 5.88 -7.77 7.27
C ALA A 118 6.42 -8.35 5.94
N ARG A 119 6.99 -7.48 5.11
CA ARG A 119 7.70 -7.81 3.88
C ARG A 119 8.57 -6.63 3.48
N ASP A 120 9.83 -6.87 3.13
CA ASP A 120 10.85 -5.82 2.96
C ASP A 120 10.38 -4.64 2.10
N ALA A 121 10.18 -4.90 0.80
CA ALA A 121 9.90 -3.87 -0.19
C ALA A 121 8.40 -3.58 -0.38
N HIS A 122 7.52 -4.48 0.07
CA HIS A 122 6.09 -4.45 -0.31
C HIS A 122 5.14 -4.61 0.88
N GLY A 123 5.62 -4.39 2.11
CA GLY A 123 4.78 -4.52 3.32
C GLY A 123 3.55 -3.61 3.31
N ILE A 124 3.64 -2.42 2.73
CA ILE A 124 2.51 -1.49 2.59
C ILE A 124 1.46 -2.06 1.63
N GLU A 125 1.87 -2.42 0.41
CA GLU A 125 1.00 -3.03 -0.60
C GLU A 125 0.33 -4.31 -0.09
N THR A 126 1.10 -5.24 0.50
CA THR A 126 0.55 -6.48 1.11
C THR A 126 -0.50 -6.15 2.16
N THR A 127 -0.19 -5.22 3.07
CA THR A 127 -1.08 -4.85 4.16
C THR A 127 -2.34 -4.15 3.66
N ALA A 128 -2.23 -3.36 2.58
CA ALA A 128 -3.37 -2.71 1.94
C ALA A 128 -4.32 -3.72 1.27
N TYR A 129 -3.79 -4.74 0.58
CA TYR A 129 -4.60 -5.86 0.08
C TYR A 129 -5.25 -6.66 1.22
N GLY A 130 -4.54 -6.84 2.33
CA GLY A 130 -5.10 -7.41 3.56
C GLY A 130 -6.28 -6.59 4.09
N LEU A 131 -6.14 -5.26 4.17
CA LEU A 131 -7.24 -4.38 4.61
C LEU A 131 -8.43 -4.42 3.64
N LEU A 132 -8.20 -4.40 2.33
CA LEU A 132 -9.27 -4.54 1.34
C LEU A 132 -10.04 -5.84 1.51
N SER A 133 -9.33 -6.93 1.81
CA SER A 133 -9.92 -8.24 2.10
C SER A 133 -10.78 -8.20 3.37
N PHE A 134 -10.32 -7.53 4.44
CA PHE A 134 -11.10 -7.32 5.66
C PHE A 134 -12.37 -6.51 5.39
N VAL A 135 -12.30 -5.48 4.55
CA VAL A 135 -13.47 -4.67 4.17
C VAL A 135 -14.49 -5.51 3.41
N LEU A 136 -14.06 -6.34 2.46
CA LEU A 136 -14.97 -7.23 1.71
C LEU A 136 -15.58 -8.32 2.59
N ALA A 137 -14.86 -8.80 3.60
CA ALA A 137 -15.35 -9.77 4.59
C ALA A 137 -16.09 -9.12 5.77
N GLU A 138 -16.36 -7.81 5.70
CA GLU A 138 -17.08 -7.02 6.71
C GLU A 138 -16.44 -7.03 8.12
N LYS A 139 -15.14 -7.34 8.22
CA LYS A 139 -14.36 -7.34 9.47
C LYS A 139 -13.89 -5.94 9.86
N TYR A 140 -14.80 -4.97 9.94
CA TYR A 140 -14.46 -3.56 10.07
C TYR A 140 -13.72 -3.21 11.37
N VAL A 141 -14.16 -3.79 12.50
CA VAL A 141 -13.55 -3.54 13.83
C VAL A 141 -12.10 -3.97 13.83
N ASP A 142 -11.81 -5.20 13.41
CA ASP A 142 -10.45 -5.72 13.32
C ASP A 142 -9.63 -4.95 12.26
N GLY A 143 -10.28 -4.53 11.17
CA GLY A 143 -9.68 -3.71 10.11
C GLY A 143 -9.13 -2.37 10.60
N THR A 144 -9.64 -1.82 11.72
CA THR A 144 -9.11 -0.58 12.30
C THR A 144 -7.65 -0.72 12.78
N SER A 145 -7.24 -1.92 13.23
CA SER A 145 -5.84 -2.18 13.60
C SER A 145 -4.90 -2.13 12.39
N ILE A 146 -5.38 -2.58 11.22
CA ILE A 146 -4.65 -2.52 9.97
C ILE A 146 -4.57 -1.09 9.44
N MET A 147 -5.69 -0.37 9.52
CA MET A 147 -5.77 1.05 9.17
C MET A 147 -4.79 1.91 9.96
N ARG A 148 -4.70 1.69 11.29
CA ARG A 148 -3.76 2.43 12.15
C ARG A 148 -2.32 2.26 11.70
N TRP A 149 -1.91 1.04 11.36
CA TRP A 149 -0.57 0.78 10.85
C TRP A 149 -0.35 1.46 9.49
N LEU A 150 -1.28 1.32 8.53
CA LEU A 150 -1.18 1.93 7.21
C LEU A 150 -1.11 3.46 7.27
N VAL A 151 -1.92 4.10 8.12
CA VAL A 151 -1.88 5.56 8.29
C VAL A 151 -0.51 6.05 8.76
N LYS A 152 0.20 5.26 9.58
CA LYS A 152 1.56 5.58 10.04
C LYS A 152 2.64 5.44 8.94
N GLN A 153 2.40 4.64 7.91
CA GLN A 153 3.36 4.46 6.80
C GLN A 153 3.23 5.53 5.70
N ARG A 154 2.28 6.47 5.82
CA ARG A 154 2.07 7.52 4.80
C ARG A 154 3.25 8.49 4.80
N TYR A 155 3.74 8.80 3.60
CA TYR A 155 4.80 9.79 3.40
C TYR A 155 4.26 11.21 3.54
N THR A 156 3.10 11.47 2.92
CA THR A 156 2.35 12.73 3.05
C THR A 156 0.85 12.40 3.15
N PRO A 157 -0.03 13.39 3.42
CA PRO A 157 -1.47 13.12 3.41
C PRO A 157 -1.99 12.56 2.06
N GLY A 158 -1.26 12.77 0.96
CA GLY A 158 -1.69 12.31 -0.36
C GLY A 158 -1.04 11.02 -0.85
N SER A 159 -0.03 10.47 -0.17
CA SER A 159 0.77 9.40 -0.77
C SER A 159 1.51 8.49 0.22
N PHE A 160 1.86 7.32 -0.29
CA PHE A 160 2.87 6.44 0.27
C PHE A 160 4.19 6.59 -0.52
N PRO A 161 5.33 6.10 0.01
CA PRO A 161 6.63 6.29 -0.64
C PRO A 161 6.74 5.72 -2.07
N ARG A 162 5.94 4.69 -2.42
CA ARG A 162 5.96 4.04 -3.73
C ARG A 162 4.62 4.16 -4.45
N THR A 163 4.64 3.92 -5.76
CA THR A 163 3.47 4.06 -6.64
C THR A 163 2.37 3.04 -6.34
N GLN A 164 2.70 1.74 -6.29
CA GLN A 164 1.73 0.68 -5.95
C GLN A 164 1.22 0.81 -4.50
N ASP A 165 2.12 1.10 -3.56
CA ASP A 165 1.76 1.43 -2.17
C ASP A 165 0.72 2.55 -2.11
N THR A 166 0.88 3.60 -2.93
CA THR A 166 -0.06 4.72 -2.98
C THR A 166 -1.40 4.30 -3.54
N PHE A 167 -1.43 3.60 -4.68
CA PHE A 167 -2.68 3.19 -5.30
C PHE A 167 -3.50 2.25 -4.41
N VAL A 168 -2.89 1.16 -3.96
CA VAL A 168 -3.58 0.14 -3.15
C VAL A 168 -3.84 0.66 -1.75
N GLY A 169 -2.87 1.36 -1.14
CA GLY A 169 -2.98 1.91 0.21
C GLY A 169 -4.10 2.94 0.34
N LEU A 170 -4.18 3.91 -0.58
CA LEU A 170 -5.29 4.88 -0.57
C LEU A 170 -6.63 4.20 -0.83
N LYS A 171 -6.71 3.28 -1.78
CA LYS A 171 -7.92 2.51 -2.04
C LYS A 171 -8.40 1.74 -0.80
N ALA A 172 -7.48 1.10 -0.08
CA ALA A 172 -7.80 0.35 1.13
C ALA A 172 -8.31 1.27 2.26
N LEU A 173 -7.60 2.38 2.50
CA LEU A 173 -7.97 3.35 3.53
C LEU A 173 -9.33 4.00 3.23
N THR A 174 -9.59 4.39 1.97
CA THR A 174 -10.88 4.98 1.58
C THR A 174 -12.02 3.97 1.68
N LYS A 175 -11.81 2.73 1.24
CA LYS A 175 -12.84 1.67 1.33
C LYS A 175 -13.22 1.34 2.77
N LEU A 176 -12.27 1.33 3.71
CA LEU A 176 -12.62 1.19 5.12
C LEU A 176 -13.29 2.46 5.66
N ALA A 177 -12.75 3.65 5.34
CA ALA A 177 -13.31 4.92 5.80
C ALA A 177 -14.77 5.10 5.37
N GLU A 178 -15.14 4.71 4.15
CA GLU A 178 -16.53 4.67 3.66
C GLU A 178 -17.46 3.85 4.56
N LYS A 179 -16.94 2.83 5.24
CA LYS A 179 -17.72 1.90 6.08
C LYS A 179 -17.78 2.33 7.55
N ILE A 180 -16.71 2.92 8.07
CA ILE A 180 -16.59 3.24 9.51
C ILE A 180 -16.83 4.71 9.85
N SER A 181 -16.79 5.60 8.86
CA SER A 181 -16.97 7.04 9.12
C SER A 181 -18.41 7.34 9.55
N PRO A 182 -18.62 8.12 10.63
CA PRO A 182 -19.95 8.57 11.02
C PRO A 182 -20.60 9.44 9.94
N SER A 183 -21.93 9.54 9.97
CA SER A 183 -22.69 10.39 9.04
C SER A 183 -22.46 11.89 9.24
N ARG A 184 -21.90 12.29 10.38
CA ARG A 184 -21.59 13.68 10.73
C ARG A 184 -20.27 13.77 11.49
N ASN A 185 -19.52 14.83 11.21
CA ASN A 185 -18.41 15.29 12.04
C ASN A 185 -18.87 16.49 12.89
N ASP A 186 -18.60 16.43 14.18
CA ASP A 186 -18.69 17.53 15.15
C ASP A 186 -17.79 17.17 16.33
N TYR A 187 -16.52 17.55 16.22
CA TYR A 187 -15.52 17.32 17.25
C TYR A 187 -14.60 18.53 17.39
N SER A 188 -14.06 18.69 18.58
CA SER A 188 -12.96 19.61 18.86
C SER A 188 -11.67 18.85 19.07
N VAL A 189 -10.58 19.43 18.57
CA VAL A 189 -9.20 18.98 18.79
C VAL A 189 -8.49 20.09 19.53
N GLN A 190 -8.00 19.79 20.73
CA GLN A 190 -7.20 20.70 21.52
C GLN A 190 -5.73 20.25 21.44
N LEU A 191 -4.90 21.10 20.86
CA LEU A 191 -3.45 20.92 20.78
C LEU A 191 -2.78 21.74 21.88
N ARG A 192 -1.91 21.09 22.67
CA ARG A 192 -1.10 21.75 23.70
C ARG A 192 0.38 21.49 23.45
N HIS A 193 1.18 22.55 23.44
CA HIS A 193 2.63 22.49 23.30
C HIS A 193 3.28 23.74 23.88
N ALA A 194 4.46 23.61 24.52
CA ALA A 194 5.26 24.74 25.02
C ALA A 194 4.47 25.82 25.80
N GLY A 195 3.43 25.41 26.57
CA GLY A 195 2.55 26.32 27.31
C GLY A 195 1.48 27.04 26.46
N ARG A 196 1.46 26.83 25.15
CA ARG A 196 0.40 27.26 24.23
C ARG A 196 -0.70 26.21 24.15
N LYS A 197 -1.90 26.71 23.84
CA LYS A 197 -3.09 25.90 23.59
C LYS A 197 -3.79 26.44 22.36
N GLU A 198 -3.97 25.58 21.37
CA GLU A 198 -4.77 25.83 20.17
C GLU A 198 -5.99 24.89 20.18
N GLU A 199 -7.12 25.37 19.68
CA GLU A 199 -8.36 24.59 19.58
C GLU A 199 -8.92 24.67 18.17
N PHE A 200 -9.11 23.50 17.56
CA PHE A 200 -9.72 23.34 16.25
C PHE A 200 -11.11 22.76 16.44
N ARG A 201 -12.11 23.35 15.82
CA ARG A 201 -13.44 22.75 15.71
C ARG A 201 -13.62 22.22 14.29
N VAL A 202 -13.98 20.95 14.18
CA VAL A 202 -14.20 20.29 12.89
C VAL A 202 -15.66 19.86 12.80
N THR A 203 -16.32 20.32 11.76
CA THR A 203 -17.69 19.98 11.41
C THR A 203 -17.76 19.29 10.06
N SER A 204 -18.92 18.74 9.69
CA SER A 204 -19.11 18.20 8.33
C SER A 204 -18.93 19.23 7.21
N GLN A 205 -18.97 20.54 7.49
CA GLN A 205 -18.70 21.58 6.49
C GLN A 205 -17.22 21.70 6.16
N ASP A 206 -16.35 21.22 7.04
CA ASP A 206 -14.88 21.30 6.90
C ASP A 206 -14.30 20.09 6.15
N ILE A 207 -15.13 19.18 5.64
CA ILE A 207 -14.68 18.01 4.87
C ILE A 207 -13.96 18.49 3.60
N GLY A 208 -12.72 18.06 3.44
CA GLY A 208 -11.85 18.48 2.33
C GLY A 208 -10.96 19.68 2.64
N THR A 209 -11.18 20.35 3.77
CA THR A 209 -10.32 21.43 4.25
C THR A 209 -9.30 20.88 5.24
N LEU A 210 -8.02 21.19 5.03
CA LEU A 210 -6.97 20.90 5.99
C LEU A 210 -6.92 22.01 7.04
N GLN A 211 -6.99 21.61 8.32
CA GLN A 211 -6.78 22.50 9.45
C GLN A 211 -5.33 22.38 9.90
N HIS A 212 -4.59 23.48 9.87
CA HIS A 212 -3.19 23.56 10.29
C HIS A 212 -3.07 24.39 11.57
N ALA A 213 -2.14 24.02 12.45
CA ALA A 213 -1.73 24.88 13.55
C ALA A 213 -1.19 26.19 12.99
N GLN A 214 -1.82 27.32 13.34
CA GLN A 214 -1.62 28.59 12.63
C GLN A 214 -0.21 29.17 12.87
N GLN A 215 0.39 28.86 14.01
CA GLN A 215 1.69 29.39 14.41
C GLN A 215 2.83 28.37 14.29
N GLY A 216 2.55 27.21 13.68
CA GLY A 216 3.46 26.07 13.73
C GLY A 216 3.60 25.52 15.15
N VAL A 217 4.43 24.50 15.30
CA VAL A 217 4.71 23.87 16.60
C VAL A 217 6.08 24.36 17.06
N ASP A 218 6.14 24.94 18.27
CA ASP A 218 7.42 25.36 18.87
C ASP A 218 8.36 24.16 19.07
N GLU A 219 9.66 24.40 19.19
CA GLU A 219 10.63 23.36 19.58
C GLU A 219 10.25 22.78 20.96
N THR A 220 9.63 21.60 20.95
CA THR A 220 9.13 20.92 22.15
C THR A 220 9.43 19.43 22.06
N ALA A 221 9.70 18.81 23.21
CA ALA A 221 9.86 17.37 23.30
C ALA A 221 8.51 16.62 23.36
N GLN A 222 7.42 17.32 23.68
CA GLN A 222 6.11 16.71 23.91
C GLN A 222 4.99 17.54 23.29
N LEU A 223 4.01 16.82 22.73
CA LEU A 223 2.75 17.34 22.20
C LEU A 223 1.61 16.58 22.85
N GLU A 224 0.58 17.29 23.31
CA GLU A 224 -0.64 16.70 23.86
C GLU A 224 -1.83 17.08 22.98
N LEU A 225 -2.61 16.06 22.59
CA LEU A 225 -3.79 16.19 21.74
C LEU A 225 -5.00 15.61 22.48
N HIS A 226 -6.01 16.44 22.75
CA HIS A 226 -7.28 15.98 23.27
C HIS A 226 -8.36 16.12 22.21
N VAL A 227 -9.08 15.04 21.93
CA VAL A 227 -10.21 15.02 20.99
C VAL A 227 -11.50 14.78 21.77
N ALA A 228 -12.51 15.60 21.52
CA ALA A 228 -13.82 15.46 22.14
C ALA A 228 -14.93 15.67 21.11
N GLY A 229 -15.97 14.84 21.15
CA GLY A 229 -17.10 14.89 20.22
C GLY A 229 -17.24 13.61 19.40
N ILE A 230 -17.81 13.74 18.20
CA ILE A 230 -18.13 12.60 17.32
C ILE A 230 -17.63 12.91 15.91
N GLY A 231 -16.93 11.97 15.31
CA GLY A 231 -16.54 12.07 13.90
C GLY A 231 -15.38 11.16 13.54
N PHE A 232 -14.89 11.35 12.32
CA PHE A 232 -13.69 10.72 11.80
C PHE A 232 -12.69 11.81 11.38
N GLY A 233 -11.42 11.62 11.71
CA GLY A 233 -10.35 12.57 11.43
C GLY A 233 -8.98 11.93 11.53
N LEU A 234 -8.00 12.57 10.88
CA LEU A 234 -6.59 12.18 10.92
C LEU A 234 -5.80 13.29 11.60
N LEU A 235 -5.08 12.94 12.65
CA LEU A 235 -4.11 13.82 13.31
C LEU A 235 -2.72 13.48 12.77
N GLN A 236 -2.01 14.49 12.26
CA GLN A 236 -0.72 14.29 11.62
C GLN A 236 0.31 15.30 12.15
N VAL A 237 1.50 14.79 12.45
CA VAL A 237 2.67 15.61 12.76
C VAL A 237 3.67 15.39 11.63
N VAL A 238 4.11 16.48 10.99
CA VAL A 238 5.06 16.45 9.88
C VAL A 238 6.39 16.99 10.39
N TYR A 239 7.48 16.27 10.10
CA TYR A 239 8.83 16.65 10.47
C TYR A 239 9.61 17.00 9.22
N GLU A 240 10.23 18.17 9.22
CA GLU A 240 11.23 18.58 8.22
C GLU A 240 12.56 18.74 8.95
N TYR A 241 13.61 18.08 8.45
CA TYR A 241 14.91 18.06 9.11
C TYR A 241 16.02 18.29 8.09
N GLY A 242 17.01 19.10 8.49
CA GLY A 242 18.27 19.22 7.78
C GLY A 242 19.15 18.01 8.07
N VAL A 243 19.66 17.35 7.05
CA VAL A 243 20.68 16.29 7.18
C VAL A 243 22.00 16.76 6.60
N ASP A 244 23.10 16.33 7.20
CA ASP A 244 24.42 16.54 6.61
C ASP A 244 24.51 15.82 5.25
N LEU A 245 24.95 16.55 4.23
CA LEU A 245 25.23 15.96 2.93
C LEU A 245 26.50 15.10 3.02
N ARG A 246 26.32 13.78 3.09
CA ARG A 246 27.42 12.80 3.17
C ARG A 246 27.25 11.72 2.12
N ASN A 247 28.38 11.14 1.69
CA ASN A 247 28.35 9.98 0.81
C ASN A 247 27.72 8.78 1.55
N PHE A 248 26.75 8.16 0.91
CA PHE A 248 26.08 6.95 1.40
C PHE A 248 25.91 5.97 0.25
N THR A 249 26.21 4.71 0.50
CA THR A 249 26.04 3.62 -0.46
C THR A 249 25.30 2.48 0.21
N ALA A 250 24.10 2.16 -0.29
CA ALA A 250 23.34 0.99 0.11
C ALA A 250 22.87 0.25 -1.14
N GLN A 251 23.39 -0.96 -1.34
CA GLN A 251 23.07 -1.85 -2.47
C GLN A 251 23.35 -1.27 -3.87
N PHE A 252 23.93 -0.07 -3.95
CA PHE A 252 24.39 0.57 -5.17
C PHE A 252 25.76 1.17 -4.93
N VAL A 253 26.62 1.01 -5.94
CA VAL A 253 27.84 1.81 -6.09
C VAL A 253 27.49 3.00 -6.98
N LEU A 254 27.93 4.19 -6.59
CA LEU A 254 27.78 5.43 -7.36
C LEU A 254 29.15 6.11 -7.40
N GLU A 255 29.66 6.31 -8.60
CA GLU A 255 30.92 7.00 -8.85
C GLU A 255 30.68 8.23 -9.72
N LEU A 256 31.32 9.33 -9.35
CA LEU A 256 31.20 10.61 -10.02
C LEU A 256 32.59 11.09 -10.43
N GLN A 257 32.80 11.29 -11.73
CA GLN A 257 34.05 11.83 -12.25
C GLN A 257 33.79 13.21 -12.88
N LYS A 258 34.47 14.23 -12.36
CA LYS A 258 34.35 15.61 -12.86
C LYS A 258 35.48 15.92 -13.82
N SER A 259 35.14 16.50 -14.96
CA SER A 259 36.08 17.11 -15.90
C SER A 259 35.58 18.51 -16.26
N VAL A 260 36.52 19.43 -16.51
CA VAL A 260 36.20 20.83 -16.82
C VAL A 260 36.79 21.16 -18.18
N THR A 261 35.96 21.68 -19.07
CA THR A 261 36.34 22.00 -20.46
C THR A 261 35.98 23.45 -20.79
N ASN A 262 36.39 23.93 -21.97
CA ASN A 262 36.09 25.28 -22.47
C ASN A 262 36.48 26.40 -21.47
N ALA A 263 37.76 26.43 -21.08
CA ALA A 263 38.32 27.48 -20.20
C ALA A 263 37.52 27.67 -18.89
N ASN A 264 37.11 26.58 -18.25
CA ASN A 264 36.34 26.56 -16.99
C ASN A 264 34.87 27.01 -17.09
N HIS A 265 34.31 27.14 -18.29
CA HIS A 265 32.89 27.47 -18.46
C HIS A 265 31.99 26.24 -18.56
N GLN A 266 32.55 25.03 -18.71
CA GLN A 266 31.77 23.80 -18.84
C GLN A 266 32.25 22.75 -17.83
N LEU A 267 31.32 22.31 -16.97
CA LEU A 267 31.50 21.15 -16.10
C LEU A 267 30.90 19.92 -16.80
N GLN A 268 31.71 18.93 -17.06
CA GLN A 268 31.30 17.62 -17.52
C GLN A 268 31.39 16.64 -16.35
N LEU A 269 30.24 16.06 -15.97
CA LEU A 269 30.13 15.09 -14.88
C LEU A 269 29.78 13.72 -15.46
N GLU A 270 30.71 12.79 -15.39
CA GLU A 270 30.48 11.39 -15.71
C GLU A 270 29.94 10.66 -14.48
N VAL A 271 28.85 9.92 -14.67
CA VAL A 271 28.10 9.25 -13.61
C VAL A 271 28.06 7.76 -13.92
N CYS A 272 28.67 6.96 -13.05
CA CYS A 272 28.65 5.50 -13.15
C CYS A 272 27.90 4.91 -11.95
N SER A 273 27.07 3.90 -12.18
CA SER A 273 26.39 3.19 -11.10
C SER A 273 26.21 1.71 -11.40
N SER A 274 26.28 0.88 -10.35
CA SER A 274 26.04 -0.56 -10.42
C SER A 274 25.31 -1.07 -9.19
N PHE A 275 24.36 -1.99 -9.38
CA PHE A 275 23.65 -2.67 -8.30
C PHE A 275 24.53 -3.76 -7.67
N THR A 276 24.60 -3.77 -6.34
CA THR A 276 25.27 -4.80 -5.55
C THR A 276 24.22 -5.77 -5.02
N PRO A 277 24.06 -6.96 -5.62
CA PRO A 277 23.06 -7.93 -5.18
C PRO A 277 23.40 -8.44 -3.78
N GLN A 278 22.38 -8.57 -2.94
CA GLN A 278 22.51 -9.36 -1.71
C GLN A 278 22.33 -10.83 -2.08
N LEU A 279 23.38 -11.62 -1.87
CA LEU A 279 23.28 -13.07 -1.94
C LEU A 279 22.51 -13.49 -0.68
N SER A 280 21.25 -13.86 -0.83
CA SER A 280 20.55 -14.61 0.19
C SER A 280 21.15 -16.01 0.22
N ASP A 281 21.87 -16.36 1.28
CA ASP A 281 22.24 -17.75 1.54
C ASP A 281 20.95 -18.59 1.55
N GLY A 282 20.98 -19.69 0.79
CA GLY A 282 19.79 -20.44 0.34
C GLY A 282 19.02 -21.18 1.42
#